data_AF-A0A0E3JPU7-F1
#
_entry.id   AF-A0A0E3JPU7-F1
#
_cell.length_a   1.000
_cell.length_b   1.000
_cell.length_c   1.000
_cell.angle_alpha   90.00
_cell.angle_beta   90.00
_cell.angle_gamma   90.00
#
_symmetry.space_group_name_H-M   'P 1'
#
loop_
_entity.id
_entity.type
_entity.pdbx_description
1 polymer ?
#
loop_
_entity_poly.entity_id
_entity_poly.type
_entity_poly.pdbx_seq_one_letter_code
_entity_poly.pdbx_strand_id
1 'polypeptide(L)'
;MWGNIKITQSMYEGTKIPKSFEITADGERFWVHPNGTKHMVEYITKDPITHGMPINSQTLLSSFQRSVEGAVKQGVKYDEIMNEGNCELIFSKPRGNGLLPVIKHAVYKP
;
A
#
# COMPACT_ATOMS: atom_id res chain seq x y z
N MET A 1 -5.29 -9.45 -7.29
CA MET A 1 -5.41 -9.08 -5.87
C MET A 1 -4.79 -10.13 -4.97
N TRP A 2 -5.50 -11.20 -4.53
CA TRP A 2 -4.91 -12.15 -3.56
C TRP A 2 -3.74 -12.99 -4.11
N GLY A 3 -3.62 -13.19 -5.43
CA GLY A 3 -2.45 -13.84 -6.03
C GLY A 3 -1.17 -13.00 -6.02
N ASN A 4 -1.27 -11.70 -5.74
CA ASN A 4 -0.14 -10.75 -5.84
C ASN A 4 0.32 -10.26 -4.46
N ILE A 5 -0.31 -10.70 -3.37
CA ILE A 5 0.01 -10.29 -2.01
C ILE A 5 0.48 -11.51 -1.21
N LYS A 6 1.68 -11.43 -0.64
CA LYS A 6 2.19 -12.41 0.32
C LYS A 6 2.27 -11.76 1.70
N ILE A 7 1.39 -12.19 2.60
CA ILE A 7 1.32 -11.68 3.97
C ILE A 7 2.63 -12.00 4.71
N THR A 8 3.20 -11.00 5.39
CA THR A 8 4.42 -11.17 6.19
C THR A 8 4.22 -10.90 7.68
N GLN A 9 3.15 -10.18 8.05
CA GLN A 9 2.71 -9.98 9.43
C GLN A 9 1.18 -10.08 9.56
N SER A 10 0.68 -10.27 10.79
CA SER A 10 -0.75 -10.45 11.07
C SER A 10 -1.62 -9.29 10.61
N MET A 11 -2.94 -9.51 10.52
CA MET A 11 -3.92 -8.46 10.23
C MET A 11 -4.01 -7.43 11.37
N TYR A 12 -4.41 -6.20 11.05
CA TYR A 12 -4.94 -5.30 12.07
C TYR A 12 -6.29 -5.79 12.56
N GLU A 13 -6.51 -5.71 13.87
CA GLU A 13 -7.75 -6.11 14.53
C GLU A 13 -8.97 -5.42 13.89
N GLY A 14 -10.03 -6.17 13.62
CA GLY A 14 -11.24 -5.65 12.98
C GLY A 14 -11.12 -5.35 11.48
N THR A 15 -9.99 -5.63 10.83
CA THR A 15 -9.77 -5.37 9.39
C THR A 15 -9.26 -6.60 8.63
N LYS A 16 -9.31 -6.54 7.29
CA LYS A 16 -8.64 -7.51 6.41
C LYS A 16 -7.30 -6.98 5.87
N ILE A 17 -6.71 -5.98 6.51
CA ILE A 17 -5.46 -5.35 6.10
C ILE A 17 -4.30 -5.98 6.90
N PRO A 18 -3.30 -6.60 6.25
CA PRO A 18 -2.11 -7.09 6.94
C PRO A 18 -1.25 -5.92 7.44
N LYS A 19 -0.58 -6.08 8.58
CA LYS A 19 0.42 -5.12 9.06
C LYS A 19 1.54 -4.96 8.04
N SER A 20 2.05 -6.04 7.48
CA SER A 20 3.00 -5.98 6.37
C SER A 20 2.77 -7.12 5.40
N PHE A 21 3.14 -6.88 4.15
CA PHE A 21 3.02 -7.86 3.09
C PHE A 21 3.98 -7.53 1.96
N GLU A 22 4.38 -8.54 1.19
CA GLU A 22 4.99 -8.33 -0.12
C GLU A 22 3.89 -8.15 -1.15
N ILE A 23 4.09 -7.25 -2.12
CA ILE A 23 3.19 -7.04 -3.24
C ILE A 23 3.95 -7.12 -4.56
N THR A 24 3.34 -7.77 -5.55
CA THR A 24 3.79 -7.71 -6.95
C THR A 24 2.94 -6.70 -7.72
N ALA A 25 3.60 -5.73 -8.34
CA ALA A 25 2.98 -4.66 -9.12
C ALA A 25 3.79 -4.46 -10.41
N ASP A 26 3.14 -4.64 -11.56
CA ASP A 26 3.77 -4.51 -12.89
C ASP A 26 5.05 -5.35 -13.06
N GLY A 27 5.08 -6.54 -12.46
CA GLY A 27 6.24 -7.45 -12.48
C GLY A 27 7.31 -7.17 -11.41
N GLU A 28 7.27 -5.99 -10.79
CA GLU A 28 8.16 -5.60 -9.70
C GLU A 28 7.63 -6.03 -8.33
N ARG A 29 8.54 -6.33 -7.40
CA ARG A 29 8.19 -6.78 -6.04
C ARG A 29 8.60 -5.77 -5.00
N PHE A 30 7.68 -5.45 -4.11
CA PHE A 30 7.90 -4.52 -3.00
C PHE A 30 7.47 -5.15 -1.69
N TRP A 31 8.10 -4.72 -0.60
CA TRP A 31 7.61 -5.00 0.74
C TRP A 31 6.91 -3.76 1.31
N VAL A 32 5.67 -3.92 1.76
CA VAL A 32 4.86 -2.85 2.35
C VAL A 32 5.09 -2.84 3.85
N HIS A 33 5.67 -1.76 4.35
CA HIS A 33 5.98 -1.59 5.77
C HIS A 33 4.70 -1.28 6.58
N PRO A 34 4.63 -1.67 7.88
CA PRO A 34 3.49 -1.36 8.75
C PRO A 34 3.06 0.10 8.81
N ASN A 35 4.01 1.02 8.72
CA ASN A 35 3.70 2.46 8.65
C ASN A 35 2.81 2.81 7.44
N GLY A 36 3.00 2.17 6.28
CA GLY A 36 2.16 2.40 5.10
C GLY A 36 0.74 1.84 5.31
N THR A 37 0.63 0.61 5.81
CA THR A 37 -0.67 -0.03 6.06
C THR A 37 -1.43 0.60 7.24
N LYS A 38 -0.74 1.23 8.19
CA LYS A 38 -1.35 1.98 9.28
C LYS A 38 -2.19 3.15 8.74
N HIS A 39 -1.68 3.92 7.78
CA HIS A 39 -2.44 4.99 7.15
C HIS A 39 -3.69 4.50 6.41
N MET A 40 -3.62 3.31 5.80
CA MET A 40 -4.78 2.66 5.20
C MET A 40 -5.86 2.31 6.25
N VAL A 41 -5.45 1.78 7.39
CA VAL A 41 -6.35 1.47 8.51
C VAL A 41 -6.94 2.74 9.10
N GLU A 42 -6.13 3.76 9.32
CA GLU A 42 -6.59 5.09 9.79
C GLU A 42 -7.65 5.66 8.85
N TYR A 43 -7.49 5.50 7.52
CA TYR A 43 -8.48 5.95 6.55
C TYR A 43 -9.83 5.24 6.70
N ILE A 44 -9.85 3.90 6.80
CA ILE A 44 -11.12 3.15 6.89
C ILE A 44 -11.78 3.23 8.28
N THR A 45 -11.02 3.61 9.31
CA THR A 45 -11.53 3.69 10.69
C THR A 45 -11.91 5.11 11.10
N LYS A 46 -11.42 6.14 10.40
CA LYS A 46 -11.62 7.55 10.79
C LYS A 46 -13.04 8.08 10.59
N ASP A 47 -13.87 7.49 9.73
CA ASP A 47 -15.13 8.13 9.37
C ASP A 47 -16.33 7.16 9.25
N PRO A 48 -17.33 7.26 10.16
CA PRO A 48 -18.64 6.66 9.95
C PRO A 48 -19.49 7.41 8.90
N ILE A 49 -19.06 8.58 8.41
CA ILE A 49 -19.96 9.61 7.81
C ILE A 49 -19.45 10.19 6.46
N THR A 50 -18.39 9.68 5.83
CA THR A 50 -18.07 10.11 4.45
C THR A 50 -19.13 9.57 3.48
N HIS A 51 -20.02 10.47 3.06
CA HIS A 51 -21.16 10.25 2.17
C HIS A 51 -20.72 9.54 0.88
N GLY A 52 -21.14 8.28 0.72
CA GLY A 52 -20.94 7.50 -0.50
C GLY A 52 -20.12 6.24 -0.29
N MET A 53 -20.73 5.20 0.29
CA MET A 53 -20.22 3.83 0.43
C MET A 53 -18.99 3.65 1.33
N PRO A 54 -19.07 2.88 2.43
CA PRO A 54 -17.88 2.52 3.21
C PRO A 54 -16.89 1.75 2.32
N ILE A 55 -15.72 2.33 2.04
CA ILE A 55 -14.63 1.63 1.40
C ILE A 55 -14.19 0.51 2.34
N ASN A 56 -14.42 -0.74 1.92
CA ASN A 56 -13.91 -1.89 2.64
C ASN A 56 -12.41 -2.12 2.33
N SER A 57 -11.75 -2.91 3.16
CA SER A 57 -10.31 -3.22 3.02
C SER A 57 -9.91 -3.73 1.63
N GLN A 58 -10.80 -4.45 0.93
CA GLN A 58 -10.51 -5.03 -0.38
C GLN A 58 -10.46 -3.94 -1.47
N THR A 59 -11.40 -3.00 -1.46
CA THR A 59 -11.41 -1.87 -2.39
C THR A 59 -10.17 -1.00 -2.19
N LEU A 60 -9.82 -0.72 -0.94
CA LEU A 60 -8.65 0.08 -0.60
C LEU A 60 -7.35 -0.59 -1.08
N LEU A 61 -7.16 -1.87 -0.77
CA LEU A 61 -5.99 -2.63 -1.23
C LEU A 61 -5.93 -2.72 -2.76
N SER A 62 -7.08 -2.76 -3.45
CA SER A 62 -7.14 -2.76 -4.92
C SER A 62 -6.68 -1.44 -5.50
N SER A 63 -7.13 -0.34 -4.91
CA SER A 63 -6.70 0.99 -5.32
C SER A 63 -5.21 1.19 -5.04
N PHE A 64 -4.74 0.74 -3.88
CA PHE A 64 -3.33 0.78 -3.53
C PHE A 64 -2.47 -0.01 -4.53
N GLN A 65 -2.86 -1.23 -4.90
CA GLN A 65 -2.13 -2.02 -5.91
C GLN A 65 -2.02 -1.25 -7.23
N ARG A 66 -3.12 -0.66 -7.72
CA ARG A 66 -3.12 0.13 -8.96
C ARG A 66 -2.22 1.37 -8.87
N SER A 67 -2.20 2.05 -7.72
CA SER A 67 -1.30 3.18 -7.48
C SER A 67 0.17 2.75 -7.52
N VAL A 68 0.52 1.60 -6.94
CA VAL A 68 1.88 1.06 -7.01
C VAL A 68 2.24 0.69 -8.46
N GLU A 69 1.32 0.06 -9.20
CA GLU A 69 1.52 -0.24 -10.63
C GLU A 69 1.75 1.04 -11.45
N GLY A 70 1.03 2.13 -11.16
CA GLY A 70 1.25 3.45 -11.77
C GLY A 70 2.65 4.01 -11.48
N ALA A 71 3.08 3.96 -10.21
CA ALA A 71 4.41 4.39 -9.80
C ALA A 71 5.53 3.59 -10.47
N VAL A 72 5.35 2.27 -10.63
CA VAL A 72 6.31 1.42 -11.35
C VAL A 72 6.42 1.85 -12.81
N LYS A 73 5.29 2.06 -13.50
CA LYS A 73 5.27 2.47 -14.92
C LYS A 73 5.90 3.83 -15.17
N GLN A 74 5.79 4.76 -14.23
CA GLN A 74 6.44 6.07 -14.33
C GLN A 74 7.93 6.05 -13.97
N GLY A 75 8.42 4.96 -13.40
CA GLY A 75 9.74 4.86 -12.80
C GLY A 75 9.72 5.30 -11.35
N VAL A 76 9.91 4.32 -10.44
CA VAL A 76 9.93 4.56 -9.00
C VAL A 76 11.04 5.56 -8.63
N LYS A 77 10.64 6.65 -7.97
CA LYS A 77 11.54 7.62 -7.34
C LYS A 77 11.68 7.28 -5.86
N TYR A 78 12.91 6.97 -5.47
CA TYR A 78 13.21 6.58 -4.09
C TYR A 78 13.34 7.79 -3.18
N ASP A 79 12.78 7.65 -1.97
CA ASP A 79 12.81 8.66 -0.91
C ASP A 79 12.13 9.99 -1.29
N GLU A 80 11.31 9.96 -2.33
CA GLU A 80 10.48 11.08 -2.81
C GLU A 80 9.00 10.73 -2.71
N ILE A 81 8.15 11.76 -2.61
CA ILE A 81 6.71 11.61 -2.68
C ILE A 81 6.29 11.37 -4.13
N MET A 82 5.56 10.28 -4.35
CA MET A 82 4.90 9.96 -5.63
C MET A 82 3.39 9.95 -5.42
N ASN A 83 2.67 10.80 -6.16
CA ASN A 83 1.20 10.83 -6.15
C ASN A 83 0.68 10.06 -7.34
N GLU A 84 0.18 8.85 -7.10
CA GLU A 84 -0.27 7.93 -8.15
C GLU A 84 -1.66 7.39 -7.84
N GLY A 85 -2.60 7.58 -8.76
CA GLY A 85 -4.01 7.26 -8.54
C GLY A 85 -4.52 7.92 -7.26
N ASN A 86 -5.05 7.11 -6.34
CA ASN A 86 -5.62 7.58 -5.08
C ASN A 86 -4.64 7.41 -3.90
N CYS A 87 -3.33 7.37 -4.14
CA CYS A 87 -2.33 7.17 -3.09
C CYS A 87 -1.15 8.13 -3.21
N GLU A 88 -0.74 8.67 -2.06
CA GLU A 88 0.57 9.24 -1.86
C GLU A 88 1.52 8.14 -1.37
N LEU A 89 2.57 7.87 -2.15
CA LEU A 89 3.50 6.77 -1.95
C LEU A 89 4.91 7.29 -1.70
N ILE A 90 5.65 6.64 -0.80
CA ILE A 90 7.10 6.82 -0.69
C ILE A 90 7.76 5.45 -0.69
N PHE A 91 8.64 5.25 -1.66
CA PHE A 91 9.47 4.07 -1.81
C PHE A 91 10.84 4.33 -1.16
N SER A 92 11.50 3.29 -0.68
CA SER A 92 12.90 3.34 -0.24
C SER A 92 13.66 2.15 -0.79
N LYS A 93 14.95 2.36 -1.04
CA LYS A 93 15.82 1.32 -1.58
C LYS A 93 15.91 0.13 -0.61
N PRO A 94 16.19 -1.09 -1.11
CA PRO A 94 16.56 -2.21 -0.27
C PRO A 94 17.68 -1.84 0.71
N ARG A 95 17.57 -2.28 1.97
CA ARG A 95 18.60 -2.01 3.00
C ARG A 95 19.77 -3.01 3.00
N GLY A 96 19.79 -3.94 2.05
CA GLY A 96 20.81 -4.98 1.93
C GLY A 96 20.56 -5.87 0.72
N ASN A 97 21.56 -6.67 0.35
CA ASN A 97 21.47 -7.59 -0.78
C ASN A 97 20.34 -8.62 -0.58
N GLY A 98 19.55 -8.84 -1.63
CA GLY A 98 18.44 -9.80 -1.62
C GLY A 98 17.17 -9.32 -0.92
N LEU A 99 17.14 -8.09 -0.37
CA LEU A 99 15.94 -7.50 0.21
C LEU A 99 15.11 -6.78 -0.86
N LEU A 100 13.80 -6.73 -0.64
CA LEU A 100 12.88 -5.98 -1.51
C LEU A 100 12.98 -4.47 -1.21
N PRO A 101 12.76 -3.61 -2.21
CA PRO A 101 12.47 -2.20 -1.97
C PRO A 101 11.22 -2.06 -1.11
N VAL A 102 11.17 -1.00 -0.29
CA VAL A 102 10.15 -0.85 0.75
C VAL A 102 9.21 0.30 0.42
N ILE A 103 7.91 0.03 0.42
CA ILE A 103 6.87 1.06 0.46
C ILE A 103 6.69 1.44 1.93
N LYS A 104 7.33 2.54 2.34
CA LYS A 104 7.37 2.99 3.75
C LYS A 104 6.24 3.97 4.10
N HIS A 105 5.58 4.53 3.10
CA HIS A 105 4.45 5.44 3.23
C HIS A 105 3.41 5.16 2.14
N ALA A 106 2.13 5.14 2.52
CA ALA A 106 1.00 4.88 1.63
C ALA A 106 -0.28 5.51 2.22
N VAL A 107 -0.51 6.79 1.92
CA VAL A 107 -1.71 7.51 2.37
C VAL A 107 -2.74 7.51 1.24
N TYR A 108 -3.95 7.03 1.54
CA TYR A 108 -5.06 7.05 0.60
C TYR A 108 -5.66 8.46 0.50
N LYS A 109 -5.71 9.00 -0.72
CA LYS A 109 -6.23 10.33 -1.06
C LYS A 109 -7.10 10.19 -2.33
N PRO A 110 -8.40 9.85 -2.20
CA PRO A 110 -9.32 9.68 -3.32
C PRO A 110 -9.72 11.00 -3.98
#